data_AF-A0A2H5Y1A5-F1
#
_entry.id   AF-A0A2H5Y1A5-F1
#
_cell.length_a   1.000
_cell.length_b   1.000
_cell.length_c   1.000
_cell.angle_alpha   90.00
_cell.angle_beta   90.00
_cell.angle_gamma   90.00
#
_symmetry.space_group_name_H-M   'P 1'
#
loop_
_entity.id
_entity.type
_entity.pdbx_description
1 polymer ?
#
loop_
_entity_poly.entity_id
_entity_poly.type
_entity_poly.pdbx_seq_one_letter_code
_entity_poly.pdbx_strand_id
1 'polypeptide(L)'
;MKVLLVVAGVALASALVSARTIIIVKVNGGPSGFNRVSEVHTENESKLTCYGSGSTACEWTVKPQLVRGYPRLIEYAETQIAEGNLVGTYTEMIDGVPCTVRWEAQDVYNAEIVLED
;
A
#
# COMPACT_ATOMS: atom_id res chain seq x y z
N MET A 1 -55.07 5.01 -32.02
CA MET A 1 -53.96 4.02 -32.02
C MET A 1 -52.99 4.39 -30.91
N LYS A 2 -52.75 3.48 -29.96
CA LYS A 2 -51.81 3.63 -28.85
C LYS A 2 -50.41 3.25 -29.36
N VAL A 3 -49.45 4.18 -29.32
CA VAL A 3 -48.04 3.87 -29.57
C VAL A 3 -47.36 3.72 -28.21
N LEU A 4 -47.08 2.47 -27.82
CA LEU A 4 -46.21 2.16 -26.68
C LEU A 4 -44.77 2.51 -27.08
N LEU A 5 -44.20 3.53 -26.44
CA LEU A 5 -42.77 3.78 -26.47
C LEU A 5 -42.13 2.95 -25.35
N VAL A 6 -41.41 1.91 -25.74
CA VAL A 6 -40.63 1.04 -24.85
C VAL A 6 -39.41 1.82 -24.38
N VAL A 7 -39.32 2.06 -23.08
CA VAL A 7 -38.14 2.63 -22.41
C VAL A 7 -37.04 1.58 -22.41
N ALA A 8 -36.02 1.76 -23.23
CA ALA A 8 -34.79 0.96 -23.18
C ALA A 8 -33.94 1.43 -21.98
N GLY A 9 -34.11 0.76 -20.84
CA GLY A 9 -33.26 0.94 -19.67
C GLY A 9 -31.87 0.38 -19.94
N VAL A 10 -30.90 1.26 -20.19
CA VAL A 10 -29.48 0.92 -20.18
C VAL A 10 -29.06 0.78 -18.72
N ALA A 11 -29.09 -0.44 -18.20
CA ALA A 11 -28.49 -0.75 -16.91
C ALA A 11 -26.96 -0.74 -17.08
N LEU A 12 -26.32 0.40 -16.76
CA LEU A 12 -24.89 0.41 -16.49
C LEU A 12 -24.64 -0.41 -15.23
N ALA A 13 -24.23 -1.67 -15.42
CA ALA A 13 -23.65 -2.46 -14.35
C ALA A 13 -22.30 -1.82 -13.99
N SER A 14 -22.29 -0.98 -12.97
CA SER A 14 -21.06 -0.52 -12.33
C SER A 14 -20.39 -1.75 -11.72
N ALA A 15 -19.41 -2.32 -12.42
CA ALA A 15 -18.52 -3.32 -11.85
C ALA A 15 -17.79 -2.67 -10.68
N LEU A 16 -18.16 -3.05 -9.46
CA LEU A 16 -17.40 -2.72 -8.26
C LEU A 16 -16.07 -3.48 -8.38
N VAL A 17 -15.06 -2.82 -8.92
CA VAL A 17 -13.68 -3.25 -8.78
C VAL A 17 -13.38 -3.15 -7.29
N SER A 18 -13.34 -4.31 -6.62
CA SER A 18 -12.90 -4.39 -5.23
C SER A 18 -11.39 -4.15 -5.23
N ALA A 19 -10.99 -2.89 -5.14
CA ALA A 19 -9.59 -2.54 -4.98
C ALA A 19 -9.07 -3.15 -3.67
N ARG A 20 -7.92 -3.82 -3.71
CA ARG A 20 -7.27 -4.32 -2.49
C ARG A 20 -6.11 -3.38 -2.17
N THR A 21 -5.91 -3.12 -0.88
CA THR A 21 -4.93 -2.12 -0.42
C THR A 21 -3.97 -2.71 0.60
N ILE A 22 -2.68 -2.45 0.43
CA ILE A 22 -1.65 -2.58 1.47
C ILE A 22 -1.36 -1.20 2.03
N ILE A 23 -1.36 -1.07 3.35
CA ILE A 23 -0.88 0.12 4.06
C ILE A 23 0.26 -0.32 4.96
N ILE A 24 1.46 0.18 4.71
CA ILE A 24 2.64 0.00 5.55
C ILE A 24 2.88 1.32 6.26
N VAL A 25 2.86 1.29 7.58
CA VAL A 25 3.11 2.46 8.43
C VAL A 25 4.34 2.17 9.28
N LYS A 26 5.44 2.87 8.99
CA LYS A 26 6.68 2.87 9.77
C LYS A 26 6.67 4.10 10.68
N VAL A 27 6.58 3.87 11.97
CA VAL A 27 6.57 4.94 12.99
C VAL A 27 7.58 4.67 14.08
N ASN A 28 8.14 5.75 14.62
CA ASN A 28 9.08 5.73 15.73
C ASN A 28 10.37 4.94 15.43
N GLY A 29 10.86 5.01 14.21
CA GLY A 29 12.23 4.63 13.92
C GLY A 29 13.17 5.77 14.33
N GLY A 30 14.00 5.57 15.36
CA GLY A 30 14.90 6.61 15.89
C GLY A 30 14.94 6.72 17.42
N PRO A 31 15.51 7.81 18.00
CA PRO A 31 15.87 7.92 19.42
C PRO A 31 14.74 7.75 20.44
N SER A 32 13.48 7.80 20.00
CA SER A 32 12.28 7.70 20.85
C SER A 32 11.44 6.45 20.57
N GLY A 33 11.89 5.55 19.70
CA GLY A 33 11.26 4.24 19.47
C GLY A 33 12.30 3.16 19.16
N PHE A 34 12.00 2.27 18.22
CA PHE A 34 12.99 1.27 17.82
C PHE A 34 14.06 1.94 16.93
N ASN A 35 15.33 1.57 17.10
CA ASN A 35 16.42 2.10 16.28
C ASN A 35 16.25 1.75 14.80
N ARG A 36 15.60 0.62 14.50
CA ARG A 36 15.30 0.15 13.15
C ARG A 36 14.08 -0.76 13.18
N VAL A 37 13.23 -0.64 12.17
CA VAL A 37 12.15 -1.59 11.88
C VAL A 37 12.46 -2.26 10.54
N SER A 38 12.37 -3.58 10.48
CA SER A 38 12.55 -4.39 9.28
C SER A 38 11.29 -5.20 9.03
N GLU A 39 10.84 -5.17 7.79
CA GLU A 39 9.65 -5.89 7.35
C GLU A 39 10.07 -6.95 6.33
N VAL A 40 9.48 -8.14 6.45
CA VAL A 40 9.67 -9.24 5.50
C VAL A 40 8.29 -9.77 5.18
N HIS A 41 7.94 -9.81 3.89
CA HIS A 41 6.70 -10.45 3.46
C HIS A 41 6.97 -11.46 2.37
N THR A 42 6.40 -12.64 2.58
CA THR A 42 6.41 -13.79 1.68
C THR A 42 4.96 -14.17 1.39
N GLU A 43 4.74 -15.09 0.45
CA GLU A 43 3.38 -15.59 0.12
C GLU A 43 2.63 -16.14 1.34
N ASN A 44 3.35 -16.65 2.34
CA ASN A 44 2.77 -17.38 3.48
C ASN A 44 2.94 -16.67 4.83
N GLU A 45 3.81 -15.66 4.90
CA GLU A 45 4.17 -15.00 6.16
C GLU A 45 4.51 -13.53 5.93
N SER A 46 3.95 -12.67 6.77
CA SER A 46 4.46 -11.31 6.99
C SER A 46 5.08 -11.27 8.38
N LYS A 47 6.35 -10.86 8.47
CA LYS A 47 7.09 -10.68 9.72
C LYS A 47 7.60 -9.25 9.89
N LEU A 48 7.33 -8.67 11.06
CA LEU A 48 7.89 -7.40 11.52
C LEU A 48 9.00 -7.70 12.53
N THR A 49 10.15 -7.07 12.36
CA THR A 49 11.28 -7.18 13.30
C THR A 49 11.78 -5.80 13.67
N CYS A 50 11.70 -5.44 14.95
CA CYS A 50 12.20 -4.18 15.45
C CYS A 50 13.50 -4.39 16.25
N TYR A 51 14.44 -3.46 16.08
CA TYR A 51 15.76 -3.50 16.68
C TYR A 51 15.97 -2.29 17.58
N GLY A 52 16.57 -2.48 18.75
CA GLY A 52 16.81 -1.42 19.74
C GLY A 52 15.73 -1.36 20.84
N SER A 53 15.93 -0.45 21.79
CA SER A 53 15.02 -0.28 22.94
C SER A 53 13.90 0.71 22.61
N GLY A 54 12.86 0.23 21.92
CA GLY A 54 11.58 0.92 21.83
C GLY A 54 10.70 0.57 23.05
N SER A 55 9.85 1.50 23.48
CA SER A 55 8.85 1.28 24.54
C SER A 55 7.47 0.90 23.99
N THR A 56 7.29 0.97 22.67
CA THR A 56 6.04 0.68 21.97
C THR A 56 5.99 -0.76 21.44
N ALA A 57 4.80 -1.30 21.18
CA ALA A 57 4.65 -2.60 20.55
C ALA A 57 5.26 -2.60 19.14
N CYS A 58 5.97 -3.66 18.79
CA CYS A 58 6.52 -3.90 17.45
C CYS A 58 5.50 -4.72 16.65
N GLU A 59 4.46 -4.06 16.16
CA GLU A 59 3.41 -4.68 15.36
C GLU A 59 2.86 -3.70 14.34
N TRP A 60 2.33 -4.22 13.23
CA TRP A 60 1.56 -3.38 12.32
C TRP A 60 0.21 -3.03 12.94
N THR A 61 -0.24 -1.79 12.73
CA THR A 61 -1.63 -1.43 13.01
C THR A 61 -2.61 -2.15 12.09
N VAL A 62 -2.17 -2.49 10.87
CA VAL A 62 -2.93 -3.26 9.88
C VAL A 62 -2.01 -4.31 9.27
N LYS A 63 -2.39 -5.60 9.35
CA LYS A 63 -1.61 -6.65 8.69
C LYS A 63 -1.65 -6.43 7.17
N PRO A 64 -0.50 -6.43 6.48
CA PRO A 64 -0.45 -6.32 5.03
C PRO A 64 -1.11 -7.54 4.39
N GLN A 65 -1.94 -7.30 3.38
CA GLN A 65 -2.50 -8.36 2.53
C GLN A 65 -1.74 -8.41 1.22
N LEU A 66 -1.43 -9.57 0.67
CA LEU A 66 -0.77 -9.63 -0.64
C LEU A 66 -1.72 -9.11 -1.73
N VAL A 67 -1.38 -7.96 -2.30
CA VAL A 67 -2.04 -7.35 -3.47
C VAL A 67 -1.07 -7.34 -4.65
N ARG A 68 -1.60 -7.18 -5.87
CA ARG A 68 -0.77 -7.12 -7.07
C ARG A 68 0.22 -5.96 -6.98
N GLY A 69 1.42 -6.18 -7.50
CA GLY A 69 2.52 -5.21 -7.41
C GLY A 69 3.35 -5.26 -6.13
N TYR A 70 2.92 -6.00 -5.12
CA TYR A 70 3.81 -6.37 -4.02
C TYR A 70 4.77 -7.50 -4.48
N PRO A 71 6.07 -7.51 -4.08
CA PRO A 71 6.78 -6.50 -3.29
C PRO A 71 7.30 -5.32 -4.13
N ARG A 72 7.37 -5.49 -5.45
CA ARG A 72 8.08 -4.60 -6.37
C ARG A 72 7.77 -3.11 -6.20
N LEU A 73 6.49 -2.74 -6.10
CA LEU A 73 6.09 -1.33 -5.99
C LEU A 73 6.38 -0.75 -4.59
N ILE A 74 6.39 -1.58 -3.55
CA ILE A 74 6.84 -1.17 -2.22
C ILE A 74 8.35 -0.91 -2.24
N GLU A 75 9.15 -1.82 -2.80
CA GLU A 75 10.61 -1.66 -2.94
C GLU A 75 10.98 -0.41 -3.75
N TYR A 76 10.17 -0.10 -4.78
CA TYR A 76 10.30 1.15 -5.52
C TYR A 76 10.10 2.37 -4.63
N ALA A 77 9.00 2.42 -3.86
CA ALA A 77 8.73 3.53 -2.93
C ALA A 77 9.83 3.66 -1.87
N GLU A 78 10.33 2.54 -1.32
CA GLU A 78 11.43 2.56 -0.35
C GLU A 78 12.73 3.10 -0.94
N THR A 79 13.04 2.74 -2.20
CA THR A 79 14.19 3.28 -2.92
C THR A 79 14.05 4.78 -3.12
N GLN A 80 12.85 5.26 -3.51
CA GLN A 80 12.58 6.69 -3.66
C GLN A 80 12.76 7.46 -2.34
N ILE A 81 12.29 6.91 -1.22
CA ILE A 81 12.49 7.51 0.10
C ILE A 81 13.99 7.55 0.46
N ALA A 82 14.74 6.48 0.18
CA ALA A 82 16.19 6.43 0.43
C ALA A 82 16.98 7.43 -0.43
N GLU A 83 16.48 7.77 -1.62
CA GLU A 83 17.03 8.82 -2.50
C GLU A 83 16.62 10.25 -2.07
N GLY A 84 15.77 10.39 -1.05
CA GLY A 84 15.30 11.68 -0.54
C GLY A 84 13.99 12.17 -1.17
N ASN A 85 13.37 11.37 -2.04
CA ASN A 85 12.04 11.66 -2.59
C ASN A 85 10.97 11.22 -1.58
N LEU A 86 10.69 12.09 -0.61
CA LEU A 86 9.87 11.77 0.56
C LEU A 86 8.38 11.64 0.29
N VAL A 87 7.86 12.22 -0.80
CA VAL A 87 6.44 12.12 -1.18
C VAL A 87 6.35 11.79 -2.66
N GLY A 88 5.49 10.85 -3.02
CA GLY A 88 5.26 10.54 -4.42
C GLY A 88 4.19 9.49 -4.66
N THR A 89 3.93 9.26 -5.94
CA THR A 89 3.04 8.21 -6.41
C THR A 89 3.58 7.65 -7.72
N TYR A 90 3.38 6.35 -7.94
CA TYR A 90 3.77 5.66 -9.14
C TYR A 90 2.74 4.58 -9.47
N THR A 91 2.33 4.51 -10.73
CA THR A 91 1.36 3.54 -11.24
C THR A 91 2.00 2.67 -12.30
N GLU A 92 1.79 1.36 -12.21
CA GLU A 92 2.24 0.38 -13.19
C GLU A 92 1.15 -0.64 -13.52
N MET A 93 1.10 -1.08 -14.77
CA MET A 93 0.19 -2.15 -15.21
C MET A 93 0.80 -3.52 -14.88
N ILE A 94 0.14 -4.29 -14.02
CA ILE A 94 0.57 -5.63 -13.61
C ILE A 94 -0.60 -6.59 -13.84
N ASP A 95 -0.37 -7.61 -14.66
CA ASP A 95 -1.40 -8.56 -15.11
C ASP A 95 -2.67 -7.89 -15.67
N GLY A 96 -2.47 -6.76 -16.38
CA GLY A 96 -3.57 -5.99 -16.99
C GLY A 96 -4.35 -5.12 -16.01
N VAL A 97 -3.90 -5.01 -14.75
CA VAL A 97 -4.53 -4.19 -13.70
C VAL A 97 -3.62 -3.03 -13.30
N PRO A 98 -4.12 -1.77 -13.25
CA PRO A 98 -3.33 -0.65 -12.75
C PRO A 98 -3.09 -0.81 -11.25
N CYS A 99 -1.83 -0.99 -10.87
CA CYS A 99 -1.39 -1.03 -9.48
C CYS A 99 -0.70 0.30 -9.16
N THR A 100 -1.14 0.99 -8.11
CA THR A 100 -0.62 2.31 -7.72
C THR A 100 0.01 2.24 -6.35
N VAL A 101 1.27 2.65 -6.24
CA VAL A 101 1.92 2.91 -4.95
C VAL A 101 1.95 4.41 -4.70
N ARG A 102 1.70 4.81 -3.46
CA ARG A 102 1.83 6.17 -2.93
C ARG A 102 2.66 6.10 -1.67
N TRP A 103 3.53 7.08 -1.46
CA TRP A 103 4.31 7.17 -0.24
C TRP A 103 4.36 8.60 0.28
N GLU A 104 4.43 8.70 1.60
CA GLU A 104 4.68 9.92 2.35
C GLU A 104 5.61 9.59 3.51
N ALA A 105 6.77 10.24 3.56
CA ALA A 105 7.82 9.96 4.52
C ALA A 105 8.37 11.24 5.14
N GLN A 106 8.82 11.13 6.39
CA GLN A 106 9.68 12.13 7.03
C GLN A 106 11.15 11.76 6.78
N ASP A 107 11.47 10.47 6.82
CA ASP A 107 12.76 9.89 6.54
C ASP A 107 12.61 8.38 6.20
N VAL A 108 13.72 7.67 6.01
CA VAL A 108 13.75 6.22 5.71
C VAL A 108 13.18 5.33 6.82
N TYR A 109 12.96 5.88 8.01
CA TYR A 109 12.48 5.18 9.20
C TYR A 109 11.05 5.57 9.61
N ASN A 110 10.54 6.67 9.06
CA ASN A 110 9.23 7.23 9.37
C ASN A 110 8.48 7.49 8.06
N ALA A 111 7.69 6.52 7.61
CA ALA A 111 7.03 6.54 6.31
C ALA A 111 5.70 5.79 6.31
N GLU A 112 4.74 6.30 5.55
CA GLU A 112 3.53 5.62 5.14
C GLU A 112 3.62 5.26 3.65
N ILE A 113 3.45 3.98 3.32
CA ILE A 113 3.44 3.48 1.95
C ILE A 113 2.12 2.76 1.73
N VAL A 114 1.37 3.20 0.73
CA VAL A 114 0.06 2.66 0.35
C VAL A 114 0.16 2.08 -1.05
N LEU A 115 -0.23 0.82 -1.23
CA LEU A 115 -0.31 0.15 -2.53
C LEU A 115 -1.74 -0.31 -2.78
N GLU A 116 -2.28 0.03 -3.95
CA GLU A 116 -3.65 -0.28 -4.39
C GLU A 116 -3.63 -1.02 -5.73
N ASP A 117 -4.49 -2.03 -5.92
CA ASP A 117 -4.67 -2.81 -7.16
C ASP A 117 -6.14 -3.05 -7.55
#